data_AF-A0A838GIH1-F1
#
_entry.id   AF-A0A838GIH1-F1
#
_cell.length_a   1.000
_cell.length_b   1.000
_cell.length_c   1.000
_cell.angle_alpha   90.00
_cell.angle_beta   90.00
_cell.angle_gamma   90.00
#
_symmetry.space_group_name_H-M   'P 1'
#
loop_
_entity.id
_entity.type
_entity.pdbx_description
1 polymer ?
#
loop_
_entity_poly.entity_id
_entity_poly.type
_entity_poly.pdbx_seq_one_letter_code
_entity_poly.pdbx_strand_id
1 'polypeptide(L)'
;MRREQTLADRITGSAVWRSVVRHGYPDTQRNQALIIASNVFLHIHPVKIKRYATKVTYTFCLGGLSFFMFLVLTMTGVLLMFYYIPSESQAYETMQEIEGSVTFGQLMRNMHRWSAQGMVIAVFLHMARVFYTGSYKPPREFNWVIGVLLLVVTFLLSFTGYLLPWDQLAFWAITVGSNIGGAAPIVG
;
A
#
# COMPACT_ATOMS: atom_id res chain seq x y z
N MET A 1 3.40 -43.59 39.58
CA MET A 1 2.92 -42.24 39.97
C MET A 1 2.15 -41.64 38.80
N ARG A 2 0.83 -41.52 38.91
CA ARG A 2 -0.07 -41.05 37.83
C ARG A 2 -0.07 -39.51 37.87
N ARG A 3 0.61 -38.84 36.94
CA ARG A 3 0.55 -37.38 36.82
C ARG A 3 -0.91 -36.99 36.55
N GLU A 4 -1.54 -36.24 37.44
CA GLU A 4 -2.86 -35.68 37.18
C GLU A 4 -2.77 -34.73 35.98
N GLN A 5 -3.59 -34.97 34.96
CA GLN A 5 -3.62 -34.14 33.76
C GLN A 5 -4.29 -32.81 34.10
N THR A 6 -3.52 -31.74 34.03
CA THR A 6 -3.99 -30.37 34.26
C THR A 6 -5.05 -29.99 33.22
N LEU A 7 -6.01 -29.11 33.56
CA LEU A 7 -7.03 -28.61 32.62
C LEU A 7 -6.40 -28.04 31.33
N ALA A 8 -5.22 -27.44 31.43
CA ALA A 8 -4.41 -26.97 30.32
C ALA A 8 -4.00 -28.11 29.36
N ASP A 9 -3.67 -29.31 29.85
CA ASP A 9 -3.27 -30.46 29.03
C ASP A 9 -4.47 -31.05 28.27
N ARG A 10 -5.68 -30.96 28.84
CA ARG A 10 -6.92 -31.39 28.18
C ARG A 10 -7.31 -30.47 27.02
N ILE A 11 -7.15 -29.15 27.22
CA ILE A 11 -7.47 -28.16 26.19
C ILE A 11 -6.43 -28.21 25.06
N THR A 12 -5.13 -28.23 25.41
CA THR A 12 -4.04 -28.29 24.42
C THR A 12 -3.94 -29.64 23.71
N GLY A 13 -4.41 -30.72 24.35
CA GLY A 13 -4.53 -32.05 23.75
C GLY A 13 -5.75 -32.23 22.83
N SER A 14 -6.71 -31.30 22.80
CA SER A 14 -7.93 -31.47 22.00
C SER A 14 -7.66 -31.48 20.49
N ALA A 15 -8.46 -32.23 19.72
CA ALA A 15 -8.33 -32.31 18.26
C ALA A 15 -8.50 -30.94 17.60
N VAL A 16 -9.38 -30.10 18.16
CA VAL A 16 -9.64 -28.72 17.71
C VAL A 16 -8.43 -27.82 18.00
N TRP A 17 -7.79 -27.96 19.16
CA TRP A 17 -6.59 -27.19 19.47
C TRP A 17 -5.41 -27.57 18.57
N ARG A 18 -5.19 -28.86 18.33
CA ARG A 18 -4.14 -29.34 17.42
C ARG A 18 -4.40 -29.00 15.95
N SER A 19 -5.66 -28.79 15.54
CA SER A 19 -5.98 -28.36 14.18
C SER A 19 -5.72 -26.87 13.95
N VAL A 20 -5.93 -26.03 14.97
CA VAL A 20 -5.71 -24.57 14.90
C VAL A 20 -4.26 -24.20 15.22
N VAL A 21 -3.65 -24.85 16.20
CA VAL A 21 -2.27 -24.64 16.65
C VAL A 21 -1.46 -25.89 16.31
N ARG A 22 -0.94 -25.93 15.08
CA ARG A 22 -0.17 -27.07 14.52
C ARG A 22 1.21 -27.27 15.14
N HIS A 23 1.72 -26.29 15.89
CA HIS A 23 3.05 -26.29 16.49
C HIS A 23 2.94 -26.02 18.00
N GLY A 24 3.73 -26.71 18.81
CA GLY A 24 3.74 -26.56 20.28
C GLY A 24 4.18 -25.16 20.76
N TYR A 25 4.25 -24.97 22.08
CA TYR A 25 4.64 -23.69 22.68
C TYR A 25 6.01 -23.20 22.13
N PRO A 26 6.18 -21.89 21.86
CA PRO A 26 7.38 -21.32 21.27
C PRO A 26 8.62 -21.37 22.20
N ASP A 27 9.17 -22.57 22.42
CA ASP A 27 10.32 -22.80 23.29
C ASP A 27 11.67 -22.42 22.64
N THR A 28 11.75 -22.47 21.31
CA THR A 28 13.00 -22.19 20.55
C THR A 28 12.77 -21.17 19.44
N GLN A 29 13.83 -20.47 19.03
CA GLN A 29 13.75 -19.46 17.96
C GLN A 29 13.25 -20.03 16.63
N ARG A 30 13.61 -21.28 16.33
CA ARG A 30 13.12 -22.00 15.14
C ARG A 30 11.61 -22.27 15.24
N ASN A 31 11.13 -22.71 16.41
CA ASN A 31 9.70 -22.98 16.61
C ASN A 31 8.88 -21.69 16.56
N GLN A 32 9.40 -20.59 17.11
CA GLN A 32 8.79 -19.24 16.99
C GLN A 32 8.65 -18.81 15.52
N ALA A 33 9.72 -18.93 14.73
CA ALA A 33 9.68 -18.59 13.32
C ALA A 33 8.72 -19.50 12.52
N LEU A 34 8.65 -20.80 12.85
CA LEU A 34 7.73 -21.75 12.21
C LEU A 34 6.26 -21.49 12.56
N ILE A 35 5.95 -21.19 13.82
CA ILE A 35 4.59 -20.80 14.26
C ILE A 35 4.14 -19.54 13.51
N ILE A 36 5.04 -18.56 13.41
CA ILE A 36 4.77 -17.29 12.73
C ILE A 36 4.61 -17.47 11.22
N ALA A 37 5.47 -18.27 10.58
CA ALA A 37 5.39 -18.54 9.13
C ALA A 37 4.21 -19.46 8.74
N SER A 38 3.78 -20.35 9.64
CA SER A 38 2.67 -21.28 9.39
C SER A 38 1.29 -20.70 9.69
N ASN A 39 1.23 -19.49 10.27
CA ASN A 39 -0.02 -18.86 10.68
C ASN A 39 -0.24 -17.54 9.94
N VAL A 40 -1.34 -17.46 9.19
CA VAL A 40 -1.68 -16.32 8.33
C VAL A 40 -1.81 -15.01 9.08
N PHE A 41 -2.12 -15.00 10.38
CA PHE A 41 -2.19 -13.74 11.12
C PHE A 41 -0.84 -13.35 11.73
N LEU A 42 -0.07 -14.35 12.17
CA LEU A 42 1.20 -14.08 12.83
C LEU A 42 2.32 -13.74 11.85
N HIS A 43 2.25 -14.17 10.58
CA HIS A 43 3.28 -13.86 9.59
C HIS A 43 3.47 -12.36 9.33
N ILE A 44 2.45 -11.54 9.63
CA ILE A 44 2.48 -10.08 9.50
C ILE A 44 3.38 -9.46 10.58
N HIS A 45 3.52 -10.13 11.73
CA HIS A 45 4.34 -9.66 12.84
C HIS A 45 5.74 -10.29 12.81
N PRO A 46 6.81 -9.50 12.65
CA PRO A 46 8.16 -10.02 12.64
C PRO A 46 8.54 -10.56 14.03
N VAL A 47 9.11 -11.77 14.06
CA VAL A 47 9.57 -12.46 15.29
C VAL A 47 10.57 -11.60 16.08
N LYS A 48 11.42 -10.84 15.37
CA LYS A 48 12.47 -9.99 15.94
C LYS A 48 12.63 -8.72 15.12
N ILE A 49 12.70 -7.58 15.80
CA ILE A 49 13.00 -6.28 15.20
C ILE A 49 14.26 -5.73 15.87
N LYS A 50 15.23 -5.28 15.08
CA LYS A 50 16.43 -4.61 15.62
C LYS A 50 16.03 -3.22 16.15
N ARG A 51 16.48 -2.83 17.34
CA ARG A 51 16.08 -1.55 18.01
C ARG A 51 16.36 -0.28 17.20
N TYR A 52 17.36 -0.29 16.31
CA TYR A 52 17.61 0.87 15.45
C TYR A 52 16.55 1.00 14.33
N ALA A 53 15.92 -0.10 13.93
CA ALA A 53 14.92 -0.11 12.87
C ALA A 53 13.58 0.48 13.32
N THR A 54 13.30 0.50 14.63
CA THR A 54 12.10 1.10 15.22
C THR A 54 12.25 2.60 15.49
N LYS A 55 13.45 3.17 15.31
CA LYS A 55 13.65 4.62 15.46
C LYS A 55 12.96 5.33 14.31
N VAL A 56 12.03 6.23 14.62
CA VAL A 56 11.31 7.04 13.62
C VAL A 56 12.30 7.79 12.74
N THR A 57 13.40 8.30 13.29
CA THR A 57 14.44 9.00 12.52
C THR A 57 15.15 8.16 11.46
N TYR A 58 15.09 6.82 11.55
CA TYR A 58 15.78 5.93 10.63
C TYR A 58 14.89 5.48 9.44
N THR A 59 13.58 5.44 9.64
CA THR A 59 12.61 5.02 8.60
C THR A 59 11.69 6.15 8.16
N PHE A 60 11.60 7.23 8.95
CA PHE A 60 10.59 8.28 8.89
C PHE A 60 9.15 7.75 8.76
N CYS A 61 8.94 6.49 9.14
CA CYS A 61 7.73 5.73 8.86
C CYS A 61 7.25 5.82 7.40
N LEU A 62 8.13 6.07 6.42
CA LEU A 62 7.75 6.40 5.04
C LEU A 62 6.93 5.31 4.35
N GLY A 63 7.24 4.04 4.61
CA GLY A 63 6.45 2.92 4.06
C GLY A 63 5.08 2.78 4.71
N GLY A 64 4.95 3.11 6.00
CA GLY A 64 3.65 3.15 6.68
C GLY A 64 2.83 4.36 6.24
N LEU A 65 3.49 5.50 6.04
CA LEU A 65 2.87 6.73 5.54
C LEU A 65 2.34 6.55 4.11
N SER A 66 3.09 5.91 3.21
CA SER A 66 2.61 5.63 1.85
C SER A 66 1.40 4.70 1.86
N PHE A 67 1.39 3.67 2.72
CA PHE A 67 0.22 2.80 2.89
C PHE A 67 -0.99 3.55 3.46
N PHE A 68 -0.78 4.43 4.44
CA PHE A 68 -1.86 5.27 4.96
C PHE A 68 -2.45 6.18 3.88
N MET A 69 -1.61 6.84 3.07
CA MET A 69 -2.07 7.67 1.96
C MET A 69 -2.84 6.85 0.91
N PHE A 70 -2.41 5.62 0.63
CA PHE A 70 -3.15 4.70 -0.23
C PHE A 70 -4.56 4.40 0.28
N LEU A 71 -4.73 4.19 1.59
CA LEU A 71 -6.07 4.00 2.19
C LEU A 71 -6.95 5.25 2.04
N VAL A 72 -6.39 6.44 2.31
CA VAL A 72 -7.11 7.70 2.13
C VAL A 72 -7.52 7.89 0.67
N LEU A 73 -6.63 7.63 -0.28
CA LEU A 73 -6.91 7.68 -1.71
C LEU A 73 -8.00 6.71 -2.12
N THR A 74 -7.94 5.46 -1.64
CA THR A 74 -8.95 4.45 -1.97
C THR A 74 -10.32 4.87 -1.45
N MET A 75 -10.41 5.31 -0.19
CA MET A 75 -11.68 5.75 0.40
C MET A 75 -12.25 6.98 -0.31
N THR A 76 -11.45 8.03 -0.47
CA THR A 76 -11.89 9.27 -1.13
C THR A 76 -12.20 9.05 -2.61
N GLY A 77 -11.41 8.22 -3.31
CA GLY A 77 -11.60 7.88 -4.71
C GLY A 77 -12.91 7.14 -4.96
N VAL A 78 -13.21 6.11 -4.16
CA VAL A 78 -14.49 5.38 -4.25
C VAL A 78 -15.68 6.31 -4.01
N LEU A 79 -15.58 7.25 -3.07
CA LEU A 79 -16.64 8.23 -2.83
C LEU A 79 -16.84 9.18 -4.01
N LEU A 80 -15.75 9.66 -4.62
CA LEU A 80 -15.81 10.53 -5.79
C LEU A 80 -16.36 9.81 -7.03
N MET A 81 -16.11 8.50 -7.17
CA MET A 81 -16.63 7.70 -8.28
C MET A 81 -18.16 7.65 -8.35
N PHE A 82 -18.88 7.87 -7.24
CA PHE A 82 -20.34 7.93 -7.28
C PHE A 82 -20.90 9.19 -7.96
N TYR A 83 -20.09 10.25 -8.07
CA TYR A 83 -20.50 11.53 -8.65
C TYR A 83 -19.85 11.81 -10.00
N TYR A 84 -18.66 11.25 -10.25
CA TYR A 84 -17.91 11.51 -11.48
C TYR A 84 -18.43 10.71 -12.68
N ILE A 85 -18.60 11.39 -13.82
CA ILE A 85 -18.97 10.76 -15.09
C ILE A 85 -17.77 10.79 -16.06
N PRO A 86 -17.21 9.63 -16.46
CA PRO A 86 -16.07 9.56 -17.39
C PRO A 86 -16.53 9.74 -18.85
N SER A 87 -16.95 10.94 -19.21
CA SER A 87 -17.34 11.31 -20.59
C SER A 87 -16.66 12.62 -21.00
N GLU A 88 -16.14 12.72 -22.22
CA GLU A 88 -15.47 13.93 -22.72
C GLU A 88 -16.34 15.19 -22.61
N SER A 89 -17.67 15.04 -22.80
CA SER A 89 -18.63 16.14 -22.73
C SER A 89 -19.03 16.55 -21.31
N GLN A 90 -18.89 15.66 -20.32
CA GLN A 90 -19.45 15.85 -18.96
C GLN A 90 -18.40 15.77 -17.84
N ALA A 91 -17.19 15.28 -18.10
CA ALA A 91 -16.16 15.07 -17.08
C ALA A 91 -15.81 16.37 -16.36
N TYR A 92 -15.65 17.46 -17.10
CA TYR A 92 -15.35 18.77 -16.51
C TYR A 92 -16.55 19.36 -15.76
N GLU A 93 -17.77 19.22 -16.29
CA GLU A 93 -18.99 19.70 -15.64
C GLU A 93 -19.24 18.98 -14.31
N THR A 94 -19.15 17.65 -14.29
CA THR A 94 -19.28 16.86 -13.05
C THR A 94 -18.20 17.18 -12.01
N MET A 95 -16.99 17.57 -12.43
CA MET A 95 -15.98 18.11 -11.49
C MET A 95 -16.44 19.40 -10.83
N GLN A 96 -17.04 20.32 -11.58
CA GLN A 96 -17.58 21.57 -11.03
C GLN A 96 -18.75 21.30 -10.08
N GLU A 97 -19.63 20.35 -10.40
CA GLU A 97 -20.73 19.93 -9.53
C GLU A 97 -20.23 19.31 -8.22
N ILE A 98 -19.19 18.47 -8.27
CA ILE A 98 -18.54 17.92 -7.07
C ILE A 98 -18.00 19.05 -6.17
N GLU A 99 -17.43 20.10 -6.75
CA GLU A 99 -16.89 21.22 -5.97
C GLU A 99 -17.96 22.17 -5.43
N GLY A 100 -19.02 22.42 -6.20
CA GLY A 100 -20.01 23.46 -5.89
C GLY A 100 -21.30 22.97 -5.25
N SER A 101 -21.75 21.75 -5.57
CA SER A 101 -23.10 21.28 -5.26
C SER A 101 -23.13 20.08 -4.32
N VAL A 102 -22.09 19.25 -4.32
CA VAL A 102 -21.99 18.09 -3.42
C VAL A 102 -21.52 18.51 -2.03
N THR A 103 -22.26 18.12 -0.98
CA THR A 103 -21.85 18.38 0.40
C THR A 103 -20.51 17.72 0.72
N PHE A 104 -19.55 18.52 1.21
CA PHE A 104 -18.15 18.11 1.40
C PHE A 104 -17.41 17.64 0.12
N GLY A 105 -17.96 17.82 -1.08
CA GLY A 105 -17.34 17.35 -2.32
C GLY A 105 -16.01 18.02 -2.61
N GLN A 106 -15.91 19.35 -2.41
CA GLN A 106 -14.65 20.08 -2.50
C GLN A 106 -13.58 19.56 -1.52
N LEU A 107 -13.98 19.25 -0.28
CA LEU A 107 -13.07 18.70 0.73
C LEU A 107 -12.58 17.31 0.30
N MET A 108 -13.47 16.42 -0.13
CA MET A 108 -13.11 15.08 -0.58
C MET A 108 -12.18 15.11 -1.79
N ARG A 109 -12.47 15.94 -2.79
CA ARG A 109 -11.62 16.14 -3.97
C ARG A 109 -10.23 16.64 -3.58
N ASN A 110 -10.16 17.65 -2.72
CA ASN A 110 -8.89 18.20 -2.27
C ASN A 110 -8.09 17.18 -1.44
N MET A 111 -8.75 16.43 -0.55
CA MET A 111 -8.11 15.34 0.20
C MET A 111 -7.53 14.29 -0.74
N HIS A 112 -8.28 13.87 -1.77
CA HIS A 112 -7.80 12.91 -2.77
C HIS A 112 -6.56 13.46 -3.51
N ARG A 113 -6.63 14.70 -4.00
CA ARG A 113 -5.53 15.35 -4.73
C ARG A 113 -4.26 15.51 -3.89
N TRP A 114 -4.38 16.01 -2.66
CA TRP A 114 -3.22 16.19 -1.77
C TRP A 114 -2.66 14.84 -1.31
N SER A 115 -3.50 13.84 -1.06
CA SER A 115 -3.05 12.49 -0.71
C SER A 115 -2.30 11.82 -1.87
N ALA A 116 -2.70 12.06 -3.13
CA ALA A 116 -2.00 11.55 -4.30
C ALA A 116 -0.58 12.10 -4.39
N GLN A 117 -0.43 13.42 -4.28
CA GLN A 117 0.87 14.09 -4.29
C GLN A 117 1.73 13.65 -3.10
N GLY A 118 1.12 13.57 -1.91
CA GLY A 118 1.79 13.08 -0.70
C GLY A 118 2.26 11.63 -0.83
N MET A 119 1.46 10.75 -1.44
CA MET A 119 1.82 9.35 -1.70
C MET A 119 3.01 9.24 -2.65
N VAL A 120 3.00 9.99 -3.77
CA VAL A 120 4.10 10.01 -4.73
C VAL A 120 5.41 10.42 -4.05
N ILE A 121 5.41 11.48 -3.25
CA ILE A 121 6.58 11.93 -2.49
C ILE A 121 7.00 10.88 -1.46
N ALA A 122 6.06 10.34 -0.68
CA ALA A 122 6.36 9.36 0.37
C ALA A 122 6.97 8.07 -0.20
N VAL A 123 6.41 7.54 -1.30
CA VAL A 123 6.93 6.34 -1.99
C VAL A 123 8.31 6.63 -2.59
N PHE A 124 8.50 7.79 -3.23
CA PHE A 124 9.81 8.17 -3.77
C PHE A 124 10.88 8.23 -2.69
N LEU A 125 10.60 8.93 -1.58
CA LEU A 125 11.52 9.02 -0.44
C LEU A 125 11.74 7.66 0.23
N HIS A 126 10.70 6.81 0.31
CA HIS A 126 10.82 5.44 0.80
C HIS A 126 11.80 4.63 -0.05
N MET A 127 11.66 4.68 -1.37
CA MET A 127 12.53 3.99 -2.32
C MET A 127 13.97 4.49 -2.23
N ALA A 128 14.16 5.82 -2.22
CA ALA A 128 15.47 6.44 -2.04
C ALA A 128 16.14 5.96 -0.74
N ARG A 129 15.40 5.96 0.37
CA ARG A 129 15.91 5.47 1.66
C ARG A 129 16.28 3.99 1.60
N VAL A 130 15.47 3.13 0.99
CA VAL A 130 15.76 1.69 0.85
C VAL A 130 17.04 1.48 0.04
N PHE A 131 17.24 2.28 -1.01
CA PHE A 131 18.44 2.28 -1.84
C PHE A 131 19.68 2.73 -1.06
N TYR A 132 19.66 3.94 -0.47
CA TYR A 132 20.82 4.49 0.24
C TYR A 132 21.20 3.71 1.51
N THR A 133 20.23 3.08 2.18
CA THR A 133 20.52 2.22 3.33
C THR A 133 20.93 0.79 2.95
N GLY A 134 20.97 0.45 1.65
CA GLY A 134 21.29 -0.89 1.16
C GLY A 134 20.29 -1.97 1.62
N SER A 135 19.05 -1.58 1.96
CA SER A 135 18.05 -2.49 2.54
C SER A 135 17.52 -3.52 1.54
N TYR A 136 17.72 -3.29 0.23
CA TYR A 136 17.32 -4.17 -0.88
C TYR A 136 18.23 -5.40 -1.07
N LYS A 137 19.41 -5.42 -0.45
CA LYS A 137 20.39 -6.51 -0.56
C LYS A 137 19.82 -7.85 -0.02
N PRO A 138 20.44 -9.01 -0.32
CA PRO A 138 20.04 -10.31 0.20
C PRO A 138 19.75 -10.28 1.72
N PRO A 139 18.68 -10.93 2.20
CA PRO A 139 17.72 -11.79 1.49
C PRO A 139 16.44 -11.06 1.01
N ARG A 140 16.46 -9.74 0.79
CA ARG A 140 15.27 -8.91 0.50
C ARG A 140 15.11 -8.47 -0.96
N GLU A 141 15.80 -9.14 -1.88
CA GLU A 141 15.83 -8.76 -3.30
C GLU A 141 14.44 -8.84 -3.95
N PHE A 142 13.65 -9.87 -3.60
CA PHE A 142 12.27 -10.00 -4.09
C PHE A 142 11.37 -8.83 -3.66
N ASN A 143 11.49 -8.37 -2.41
CA ASN A 143 10.74 -7.22 -1.92
C ASN A 143 11.12 -5.93 -2.64
N TRP A 144 12.38 -5.81 -3.08
CA TRP A 144 12.82 -4.67 -3.87
C TRP A 144 12.17 -4.65 -5.25
N VAL A 145 12.10 -5.79 -5.94
CA VAL A 145 11.41 -5.90 -7.24
C VAL A 145 9.94 -5.51 -7.10
N ILE A 146 9.26 -6.01 -6.06
CA ILE A 146 7.88 -5.60 -5.75
C ILE A 146 7.80 -4.09 -5.51
N GLY A 147 8.72 -3.52 -4.73
CA GLY A 147 8.76 -2.08 -4.46
C GLY A 147 8.93 -1.24 -5.72
N VAL A 148 9.78 -1.66 -6.66
CA VAL A 148 9.94 -0.99 -7.96
C VAL A 148 8.67 -1.09 -8.80
N LEU A 149 8.02 -2.24 -8.84
CA LEU A 149 6.74 -2.40 -9.56
C LEU A 149 5.67 -1.49 -8.96
N LEU A 150 5.55 -1.44 -7.63
CA LEU A 150 4.61 -0.57 -6.93
C LEU A 150 4.90 0.92 -7.16
N LEU A 151 6.18 1.31 -7.26
CA LEU A 151 6.57 2.68 -7.63
C LEU A 151 6.04 3.05 -9.02
N VAL A 152 6.27 2.20 -10.02
CA VAL A 152 5.79 2.43 -11.39
C VAL A 152 4.27 2.52 -11.44
N VAL A 153 3.57 1.58 -10.78
CA VAL A 153 2.11 1.61 -10.69
C VAL A 153 1.60 2.88 -10.01
N THR A 154 2.28 3.35 -8.94
CA THR A 154 1.90 4.59 -8.25
C THR A 154 2.03 5.80 -9.17
N PHE A 155 3.09 5.89 -9.98
CA PHE A 155 3.26 6.96 -10.95
C PHE A 155 2.21 6.90 -12.08
N LEU A 156 1.91 5.70 -12.58
CA LEU A 156 0.87 5.51 -13.60
C LEU A 156 -0.51 5.89 -13.06
N LEU A 157 -0.87 5.48 -11.84
CA LEU A 157 -2.12 5.86 -11.19
C LEU A 157 -2.20 7.37 -10.94
N SER A 158 -1.09 7.99 -10.52
CA SER A 158 -1.05 9.44 -10.33
C SER A 158 -1.19 10.20 -11.64
N PHE A 159 -0.57 9.71 -12.72
CA PHE A 159 -0.67 10.33 -14.04
C PHE A 159 -2.07 10.16 -14.63
N THR A 160 -2.60 8.94 -14.67
CA THR A 160 -3.97 8.68 -15.16
C THR A 160 -5.00 9.44 -14.33
N GLY A 161 -4.84 9.47 -13.00
CA GLY A 161 -5.64 10.25 -12.05
C GLY A 161 -5.70 11.75 -12.37
N TYR A 162 -4.57 12.31 -12.79
CA TYR A 162 -4.45 13.73 -13.17
C TYR A 162 -5.27 14.07 -14.43
N LEU A 163 -5.59 13.09 -15.27
CA LEU A 163 -6.32 13.32 -16.53
C LEU A 163 -7.84 13.40 -16.34
N LEU A 164 -8.40 12.84 -15.26
CA LEU A 164 -9.85 12.72 -15.08
C LEU A 164 -10.61 14.05 -15.08
N PRO A 165 -10.09 15.16 -14.53
CA PRO A 165 -10.84 16.41 -14.53
C PRO A 165 -11.12 17.00 -15.92
N TRP A 166 -10.38 16.54 -16.95
CA TRP A 166 -10.55 16.97 -18.34
C TRP A 166 -10.47 18.49 -18.55
N ASP A 167 -9.61 19.16 -17.77
CA ASP A 167 -9.28 20.57 -17.97
C ASP A 167 -8.18 20.74 -19.04
N GLN A 168 -7.83 21.99 -19.38
CA GLN A 168 -6.82 22.28 -20.39
C GLN A 168 -5.46 21.65 -20.05
N LEU A 169 -5.10 21.62 -18.77
CA LEU A 169 -3.82 21.05 -18.33
C LEU A 169 -3.80 19.53 -18.50
N ALA A 170 -4.90 18.83 -18.17
CA ALA A 170 -5.07 17.40 -18.42
C ALA A 170 -5.03 17.08 -19.92
N PHE A 171 -5.76 17.84 -20.75
CA PHE A 171 -5.82 17.63 -22.20
C PHE A 171 -4.43 17.76 -22.86
N TRP A 172 -3.67 18.80 -22.51
CA TRP A 172 -2.33 18.97 -23.04
C TRP A 172 -1.34 17.94 -22.47
N ALA A 173 -1.50 17.53 -21.21
CA ALA A 173 -0.66 16.48 -20.62
C ALA A 173 -0.82 15.14 -21.33
N ILE A 174 -2.05 14.71 -21.65
CA ILE A 174 -2.26 13.48 -22.41
C ILE A 174 -1.77 13.63 -23.86
N THR A 175 -1.99 14.78 -24.49
CA THR A 175 -1.49 15.05 -25.86
C THR A 175 0.03 14.90 -25.94
N VAL A 176 0.76 15.54 -25.02
CA VAL A 176 2.23 15.42 -24.95
C VAL A 176 2.65 14.00 -24.60
N GLY A 177 1.98 13.37 -23.63
CA GLY A 177 2.28 12.00 -23.20
C GLY A 177 2.11 10.98 -24.34
N SER A 178 1.01 11.06 -25.09
CA SER A 178 0.75 10.22 -26.26
C SER A 178 1.78 10.46 -27.36
N ASN A 179 2.19 11.71 -27.61
CA ASN A 179 3.23 12.01 -28.59
C ASN A 179 4.60 11.42 -28.20
N ILE A 180 4.95 11.43 -26.90
CA ILE A 180 6.17 10.77 -26.41
C ILE A 180 6.08 9.25 -26.62
N GLY A 181 4.92 8.66 -26.35
CA GLY A 181 4.67 7.24 -26.60
C GLY A 181 4.83 6.86 -28.08
N GLY A 182 4.29 7.69 -28.98
CA GLY A 182 4.38 7.51 -30.43
C GLY A 182 5.79 7.64 -31.00
N ALA A 183 6.76 8.14 -30.24
CA ALA A 183 8.17 8.19 -30.65
C ALA A 183 8.88 6.82 -30.57
N ALA A 184 8.22 5.78 -30.05
CA ALA A 184 8.79 4.45 -29.95
C ALA A 184 9.00 3.82 -31.36
N PRO A 185 10.23 3.42 -31.74
CA PRO A 185 10.55 3.07 -33.14
C PRO A 185 9.78 1.91 -33.78
N ILE A 186 9.15 1.02 -33.00
CA ILE A 186 8.50 -0.21 -33.51
C ILE A 186 7.02 -0.28 -33.13
N VAL A 187 6.64 0.26 -31.97
CA VAL A 187 5.31 0.07 -31.35
C VAL A 187 4.62 1.39 -31.01
N GLY A 188 5.16 2.51 -31.52
CA GLY A 188 4.61 3.86 -31.34
C GLY A 188 3.34 4.10 -32.14
#